data_AF-A0A975BDZ5-F1
#
_entry.id   AF-A0A975BDZ5-F1
#
_cell.length_a   1.000
_cell.length_b   1.000
_cell.length_c   1.000
_cell.angle_alpha   90.00
_cell.angle_beta   90.00
_cell.angle_gamma   90.00
#
_symmetry.space_group_name_H-M   'P 1'
#
loop_
_entity.id
_entity.type
_entity.pdbx_description
1 polymer ?
#
loop_
_entity_poly.entity_id
_entity_poly.type
_entity_poly.pdbx_seq_one_letter_code
_entity_poly.pdbx_strand_id
1 'polypeptide(L)'
;MKNEIKIKTAVNSDTLINILEDLVKSFKAGTICLEKENEFVTLTPGKELHLEIEAGKKKNKQSFSFELNWVLSNINEETVPEFKISSKEPEPVIETVEKAEEDVTQI
;
A
#
# COMPACT_ATOMS: atom_id res chain seq x y z
N MET A 1 17.40 15.32 -1.25
CA MET A 1 16.79 16.67 -1.31
C MET A 1 15.28 16.50 -1.25
N LYS A 2 14.57 17.33 -0.46
CA LYS A 2 13.11 17.34 -0.42
C LYS A 2 12.61 18.19 -1.59
N ASN A 3 11.82 17.62 -2.50
CA ASN A 3 11.11 18.37 -3.53
C ASN A 3 9.64 18.53 -3.07
N GLU A 4 9.17 19.76 -2.90
CA GLU A 4 7.84 20.06 -2.33
C GLU A 4 7.24 21.29 -3.02
N ILE A 5 6.06 21.13 -3.63
CA ILE A 5 5.29 22.23 -4.21
C ILE A 5 4.08 22.51 -3.31
N LYS A 6 3.90 23.76 -2.90
CA LYS A 6 2.72 24.23 -2.14
C LYS A 6 1.90 25.21 -2.98
N ILE A 7 0.62 24.90 -3.17
CA ILE A 7 -0.33 25.76 -3.87
C ILE A 7 -1.31 26.35 -2.85
N LYS A 8 -1.39 27.68 -2.79
CA LYS A 8 -2.37 28.43 -1.99
C LYS A 8 -3.12 29.38 -2.92
N THR A 9 -4.31 28.99 -3.34
CA THR A 9 -5.13 29.78 -4.25
C THR A 9 -6.60 29.68 -3.88
N ALA A 10 -7.38 30.69 -4.24
CA ALA A 10 -8.84 30.64 -4.17
C ALA A 10 -9.38 30.23 -5.54
N VAL A 11 -10.21 29.20 -5.57
CA VAL A 11 -10.86 28.70 -6.79
C VAL A 11 -12.37 28.68 -6.58
N ASN A 12 -13.13 28.75 -7.67
CA ASN A 12 -14.56 28.50 -7.64
C ASN A 12 -14.85 26.98 -7.57
N SER A 13 -16.13 26.62 -7.40
CA SER A 13 -16.55 25.23 -7.26
C SER A 13 -16.27 24.38 -8.50
N ASP A 14 -16.50 24.91 -9.71
CA ASP A 14 -16.31 24.15 -10.96
C ASP A 14 -14.83 23.80 -11.17
N THR A 15 -13.93 24.76 -10.94
CA THR A 15 -12.49 24.52 -11.00
C THR A 15 -12.06 23.52 -9.93
N LEU A 16 -12.60 23.58 -8.71
CA LEU A 16 -12.29 22.60 -7.67
C LEU A 16 -12.73 21.18 -8.08
N ILE A 17 -13.91 21.02 -8.67
CA ILE A 17 -14.39 19.73 -9.16
C ILE A 17 -13.44 19.17 -10.21
N ASN A 18 -13.04 19.98 -11.20
CA ASN A 18 -12.08 19.55 -12.23
C ASN A 18 -10.74 19.10 -11.61
N ILE A 19 -10.22 19.85 -10.63
CA ILE A 19 -8.97 19.48 -9.92
C ILE A 19 -9.13 18.12 -9.22
N LEU A 20 -10.25 17.88 -8.54
CA LEU A 20 -10.51 16.61 -7.86
C LEU A 20 -10.66 15.45 -8.85
N GLU A 21 -11.32 15.68 -10.00
CA GLU A 21 -11.44 14.69 -11.05
C GLU A 21 -10.09 14.32 -11.67
N ASP A 22 -9.23 15.31 -11.94
CA ASP A 22 -7.88 15.08 -12.46
C ASP A 22 -6.99 14.36 -11.44
N LEU A 23 -7.16 14.66 -10.15
CA LEU A 23 -6.51 13.89 -9.08
C LEU A 23 -6.96 12.43 -9.10
N VAL A 24 -8.26 12.15 -9.24
CA VAL A 24 -8.79 10.78 -9.34
C VAL A 24 -8.25 10.06 -10.59
N LYS A 25 -8.20 10.73 -11.75
CA LYS A 25 -7.59 10.17 -12.97
C LYS A 25 -6.12 9.82 -12.75
N SER A 26 -5.38 10.69 -12.08
CA SER A 26 -3.96 10.50 -11.76
C SER A 26 -3.72 9.31 -10.82
N PHE A 27 -4.54 9.18 -9.77
CA PHE A 27 -4.52 7.99 -8.91
C PHE A 27 -4.79 6.70 -9.69
N LYS A 28 -5.78 6.69 -10.59
CA LYS A 28 -6.08 5.53 -11.45
C LYS A 28 -4.93 5.20 -12.40
N ALA A 29 -4.20 6.21 -12.88
CA ALA A 29 -3.01 6.03 -13.70
C ALA A 29 -1.78 5.56 -12.90
N GLY A 30 -1.84 5.58 -11.56
CA GLY A 30 -0.72 5.22 -10.69
C GLY A 30 0.39 6.27 -10.63
N THR A 31 0.12 7.51 -11.07
CA THR A 31 1.10 8.60 -11.05
C THR A 31 0.39 9.94 -10.90
N ILE A 32 0.86 10.76 -9.97
CA ILE A 32 0.37 12.12 -9.74
C ILE A 32 1.50 13.07 -10.06
N CYS A 33 1.34 13.88 -11.10
CA CYS A 33 2.27 14.97 -11.41
C CYS A 33 1.61 16.29 -11.02
N LEU A 34 2.24 17.04 -10.11
CA LEU A 34 1.85 18.40 -9.79
C LEU A 34 2.88 19.36 -10.37
N GLU A 35 2.42 20.28 -11.21
CA GLU A 35 3.25 21.28 -11.88
C GLU A 35 2.82 22.69 -11.48
N LYS A 36 3.80 23.57 -11.32
CA LYS A 36 3.59 25.00 -11.12
C LYS A 36 4.74 25.78 -11.77
N GLU A 37 4.40 26.61 -12.75
CA GLU A 37 5.36 27.41 -13.52
C GLU A 37 6.44 26.53 -14.16
N ASN A 38 7.68 26.56 -13.66
CA ASN A 38 8.79 25.75 -14.19
C ASN A 38 9.22 24.64 -13.22
N GLU A 39 8.41 24.35 -12.19
CA GLU A 39 8.68 23.32 -11.19
C GLU A 39 7.62 22.23 -11.26
N PHE A 40 8.03 20.97 -11.03
CA PHE A 40 7.11 19.86 -10.88
C PHE A 40 7.56 18.86 -9.82
N VAL A 41 6.60 18.14 -9.26
CA VAL A 41 6.83 16.95 -8.44
C VAL A 41 5.95 15.81 -8.93
N THR A 42 6.57 14.65 -9.13
CA THR A 42 5.87 13.42 -9.51
C THR A 42 5.86 12.48 -8.31
N LEU A 43 4.67 12.03 -7.94
CA LEU A 43 4.44 11.07 -6.87
C LEU A 43 3.86 9.78 -7.46
N THR A 44 4.29 8.65 -6.92
CA THR A 44 3.75 7.33 -7.24
C THR A 44 2.98 6.84 -6.04
N PRO A 45 1.64 6.82 -6.06
CA PRO A 45 0.83 6.27 -4.97
C PRO A 45 1.26 4.83 -4.62
N GLY A 46 1.40 4.56 -3.32
CA GLY A 46 1.69 3.22 -2.81
C GLY A 46 0.47 2.29 -2.87
N LYS A 47 0.69 1.00 -2.59
CA LYS A 47 -0.40 0.02 -2.46
C LYS A 47 -1.25 0.26 -1.21
N GLU A 48 -0.63 0.77 -0.16
CA GLU A 48 -1.27 1.12 1.10
C GLU A 48 -1.22 2.63 1.28
N LEU A 49 -2.38 3.22 1.55
CA LEU A 49 -2.57 4.65 1.73
C LEU A 49 -3.10 4.90 3.14
N HIS A 50 -2.51 5.85 3.85
CA HIS A 50 -3.05 6.38 5.10
C HIS A 50 -3.88 7.62 4.78
N LEU A 51 -5.17 7.58 5.09
CA LEU A 51 -6.15 8.64 4.82
C LEU A 51 -6.63 9.26 6.13
N GLU A 52 -6.51 10.58 6.23
CA GLU A 52 -7.07 11.38 7.31
C GLU A 52 -8.06 12.41 6.74
N ILE A 53 -9.26 12.45 7.32
CA ILE A 53 -10.33 13.39 6.93
C ILE A 53 -10.80 14.13 8.16
N GLU A 54 -10.75 15.46 8.09
CA GLU A 54 -11.30 16.35 9.12
C GLU A 54 -12.36 17.26 8.52
N ALA A 55 -13.47 17.46 9.23
CA ALA A 55 -14.52 18.39 8.83
C ALA A 55 -14.99 19.23 10.02
N GLY A 56 -15.20 20.53 9.80
CA GLY A 56 -15.60 21.47 10.84
C GLY A 56 -16.59 22.51 10.36
N LYS A 57 -17.50 22.92 11.25
CA LYS A 57 -18.48 23.98 10.98
C LYS A 57 -18.58 24.94 12.16
N LYS A 58 -18.49 26.24 11.87
CA LYS A 58 -18.74 27.37 12.78
C LYS A 58 -19.73 28.33 12.09
N LYS A 59 -20.29 29.30 12.82
CA LYS A 59 -21.40 30.18 12.36
C LYS A 59 -21.25 30.68 10.91
N ASN A 60 -20.06 31.13 10.54
CA ASN A 60 -19.78 31.74 9.22
C ASN A 60 -18.66 31.01 8.45
N LYS A 61 -18.25 29.82 8.86
CA LYS A 61 -17.10 29.13 8.24
C LYS A 61 -17.28 27.62 8.28
N GLN A 62 -17.03 26.99 7.14
CA GLN A 62 -16.88 25.54 7.02
C GLN A 62 -15.44 25.23 6.60
N SER A 63 -14.94 24.09 7.06
CA SER A 63 -13.65 23.55 6.69
C SER A 63 -13.77 22.07 6.41
N PHE A 64 -13.05 21.62 5.40
CA PHE A 64 -12.87 20.22 5.05
C PHE A 64 -11.39 20.04 4.73
N SER A 65 -10.75 19.09 5.41
CA SER A 65 -9.37 18.69 5.17
C SER A 65 -9.37 17.24 4.72
N PHE A 66 -8.55 16.95 3.71
CA PHE A 66 -8.34 15.62 3.17
C PHE A 66 -6.86 15.44 2.97
N GLU A 67 -6.26 14.54 3.74
CA GLU A 67 -4.83 14.28 3.71
C GLU A 67 -4.59 12.81 3.38
N LEU A 68 -3.73 12.57 2.39
CA LEU A 68 -3.26 11.24 2.00
C LEU A 68 -1.75 11.18 2.14
N ASN A 69 -1.30 10.15 2.84
CA ASN A 69 0.12 9.87 3.02
C ASN A 69 0.39 8.41 2.66
N TRP A 70 1.55 8.14 2.08
CA TRP A 70 1.99 6.79 1.81
C TRP A 70 3.50 6.69 1.88
N VAL A 71 3.98 5.51 2.23
CA VAL A 71 5.41 5.20 2.19
C VAL A 71 5.71 4.54 0.84
N LEU A 72 6.82 4.95 0.24
CA LEU A 72 7.41 4.22 -0.88
C LEU A 72 8.05 2.94 -0.31
N SER A 73 7.24 2.01 0.15
CA SER A 73 7.73 0.70 0.54
C SER A 73 8.28 0.07 -0.72
N ASN A 74 9.59 -0.17 -0.75
CA ASN A 74 10.17 -1.07 -1.75
C ASN A 74 9.32 -2.34 -1.71
N ILE A 75 8.78 -2.73 -2.86
CA ILE A 75 8.45 -4.13 -3.09
C ILE A 75 9.81 -4.84 -3.14
N ASN A 76 10.41 -5.11 -1.99
CA ASN A 76 11.54 -6.03 -1.78
C ASN A 76 11.22 -6.73 -0.44
N GLU A 77 11.20 -8.04 -0.29
CA GLU A 77 11.66 -9.16 -1.10
C GLU A 77 10.86 -10.40 -0.63
N GLU A 78 10.59 -11.34 -1.54
CA GLU A 78 10.16 -12.71 -1.21
C GLU A 78 8.91 -12.88 -0.30
N THR A 79 7.71 -12.62 -0.82
CA THR A 79 6.65 -13.61 -0.53
C THR A 79 6.95 -14.83 -1.39
N VAL A 80 7.93 -15.65 -1.00
CA VAL A 80 7.89 -17.06 -1.38
C VAL A 80 6.54 -17.53 -0.84
N PRO A 81 5.59 -17.96 -1.69
CA PRO A 81 4.37 -18.52 -1.16
C PRO A 81 4.75 -19.64 -0.19
N GLU A 82 4.23 -19.58 1.04
CA GLU A 82 4.45 -20.59 2.09
C GLU A 82 3.86 -21.98 1.70
N PHE A 83 3.38 -22.09 0.47
CA PHE A 83 2.75 -23.26 -0.11
C PHE A 83 3.40 -23.58 -1.45
N LYS A 84 3.57 -24.89 -1.70
CA LYS A 84 4.05 -25.44 -2.96
C LYS A 84 2.90 -26.19 -3.62
N ILE A 85 2.52 -25.79 -4.82
CA ILE A 85 1.63 -26.60 -5.68
C ILE A 85 2.52 -27.50 -6.53
N SER A 86 2.37 -28.81 -6.37
CA SER A 86 3.19 -29.83 -7.03
C SER A 86 2.30 -30.97 -7.49
N SER A 87 2.55 -31.50 -8.69
CA SER A 87 1.92 -32.73 -9.20
C SER A 87 2.62 -34.00 -8.70
N LYS A 88 3.53 -33.85 -7.74
CA LYS A 88 4.31 -34.93 -7.11
C LYS A 88 4.10 -34.86 -5.60
N GLU A 89 3.62 -35.96 -5.02
CA GLU A 89 3.32 -36.09 -3.60
C GLU A 89 4.61 -36.00 -2.76
N PRO A 90 4.60 -35.31 -1.61
CA PRO A 90 5.74 -35.29 -0.70
C PRO A 90 5.88 -36.64 0.02
N GLU A 91 7.11 -37.02 0.34
CA GLU A 91 7.37 -38.22 1.13
C GLU A 91 6.91 -37.99 2.58
N PRO A 92 6.13 -38.91 3.17
CA PRO A 92 5.67 -38.76 4.54
C PRO A 92 6.86 -38.82 5.50
N VAL A 93 6.97 -37.81 6.37
CA VAL A 93 7.94 -37.83 7.46
C VAL A 93 7.44 -38.81 8.51
N ILE A 94 8.03 -39.99 8.58
CA ILE A 94 7.75 -40.97 9.63
C ILE A 94 8.53 -40.52 10.87
N GLU A 95 7.84 -39.95 11.85
CA GLU A 95 8.41 -39.76 13.19
C GLU A 95 8.62 -41.15 13.82
N THR A 96 9.89 -41.56 13.93
CA THR A 96 10.27 -42.82 14.58
C THR A 96 9.93 -42.75 16.06
N VAL A 97 8.80 -43.33 16.44
CA VAL A 97 8.49 -43.67 17.83
C VAL A 97 9.39 -44.86 18.20
N GLU A 98 10.52 -44.58 18.83
CA GLU A 98 11.42 -45.61 19.35
C GLU A 98 10.77 -46.28 20.56
N LYS A 99 10.09 -47.42 20.32
CA LYS A 99 9.70 -48.37 21.35
C LYS A 99 10.34 -49.71 21.01
N ALA A 100 11.51 -49.97 21.60
CA ALA A 100 12.16 -51.28 21.56
C ALA A 100 11.64 -52.14 22.73
N GLU A 101 10.71 -53.04 22.41
CA GLU A 101 10.44 -54.33 23.08
C GLU A 101 10.48 -55.34 21.91
N GLU A 102 11.30 -56.39 21.87
CA GLU A 102 11.18 -57.70 22.54
C GLU A 102 12.46 -58.51 22.16
N ASP A 103 13.13 -59.19 23.08
CA ASP A 103 12.89 -60.56 23.59
C ASP A 103 13.23 -61.72 22.61
N VAL A 104 14.32 -62.45 22.93
CA VAL A 104 14.53 -63.92 22.88
C VAL A 104 14.80 -64.68 21.55
N THR A 105 16.02 -65.23 21.42
CA THR A 105 16.45 -66.68 21.36
C THR A 105 17.59 -66.95 20.36
N GLN A 106 18.45 -67.94 20.69
CA GLN A 106 19.37 -68.81 19.90
C GLN A 106 20.85 -68.68 20.35
N ILE A 107 21.62 -69.72 20.73
CA ILE A 107 21.57 -71.20 20.65
C ILE A 107 22.31 -71.75 21.87
#